data_AF-A0A359E8J8-F1
#
_entry.id   AF-A0A359E8J8-F1
#
_cell.length_a   1.000
_cell.length_b   1.000
_cell.length_c   1.000
_cell.angle_alpha   90.00
_cell.angle_beta   90.00
_cell.angle_gamma   90.00
#
_symmetry.space_group_name_H-M   'P 1'
#
loop_
_entity.id
_entity.type
_entity.pdbx_description
1 polymer ?
#
loop_
_entity_poly.entity_id
_entity_poly.type
_entity_poly.pdbx_seq_one_letter_code
_entity_poly.pdbx_strand_id
1 'polypeptide(L)'
;GTALFGQNLLGDYAAYLEYVAIAREYGSRLVGDEDSTQEIPRYEGLDYEFSDKYDYPGFWFKNIELSGRTKSDIDISGMVTNISSSQKKTGEPVKFDINGTDENEVALTVNGELNYLEEEPRESFNVNYSGFTLSKARISPSDLLPYELKTGQGELNVDMNIIDKRIDSRIDYLAKNISFDFEAAGQPKNRIESLIRNAIGSTDQIDVAALIDNVDGPLRVRVRSNVDDLFMNALKQTVSQEVENAKRKIEAEVQKQVEGKKEQLEEFKAEKEAELRQRYEEIQAKVEEQLKVVEEKKKELEERKKELEDSVKDKIKDKIGIDF
;
A
#
# COMPACT_ATOMS: atom_id res chain seq x y z
N GLY A 1 10.91 -22.02 4.58
CA GLY A 1 10.36 -20.87 5.32
C GLY A 1 9.09 -20.48 4.63
N THR A 2 9.23 -20.26 3.33
CA THR A 2 8.16 -20.20 2.31
C THR A 2 7.09 -21.29 2.47
N ALA A 3 7.49 -22.52 2.84
CA ALA A 3 6.60 -23.66 3.10
C ALA A 3 5.52 -23.41 4.16
N LEU A 4 5.92 -22.80 5.27
CA LEU A 4 5.16 -22.76 6.52
C LEU A 4 4.51 -21.39 6.70
N PHE A 5 5.17 -20.32 6.25
CA PHE A 5 4.69 -18.94 6.45
C PHE A 5 4.33 -18.23 5.15
N GLY A 6 4.63 -18.82 3.99
CA GLY A 6 4.45 -18.17 2.70
C GLY A 6 3.01 -17.74 2.42
N GLN A 7 2.00 -18.57 2.76
CA GLN A 7 0.60 -18.22 2.44
C GLN A 7 0.02 -17.10 3.31
N ASN A 8 0.29 -17.08 4.61
CA ASN A 8 -0.24 -16.04 5.52
C ASN A 8 0.50 -14.71 5.29
N LEU A 9 1.82 -14.74 5.20
CA LEU A 9 2.60 -13.51 4.96
C LEU A 9 2.32 -12.90 3.58
N LEU A 10 2.09 -13.72 2.54
CA LEU A 10 1.67 -13.21 1.23
C LEU A 10 0.24 -12.63 1.25
N GLY A 11 -0.67 -13.20 2.04
CA GLY A 11 -2.03 -12.68 2.21
C GLY A 11 -2.06 -11.36 2.97
N ASP A 12 -1.32 -11.28 4.09
CA ASP A 12 -1.18 -10.06 4.90
C ASP A 12 -0.43 -8.97 4.12
N TYR A 13 0.57 -9.36 3.32
CA TYR A 13 1.24 -8.46 2.39
C TYR A 13 0.34 -7.97 1.25
N ALA A 14 -0.55 -8.81 0.70
CA ALA A 14 -1.51 -8.38 -0.30
C ALA A 14 -2.51 -7.34 0.26
N ALA A 15 -2.96 -7.52 1.50
CA ALA A 15 -3.78 -6.53 2.20
C ALA A 15 -3.00 -5.22 2.44
N TYR A 16 -1.73 -5.31 2.83
CA TYR A 16 -0.87 -4.14 2.95
C TYR A 16 -0.65 -3.41 1.62
N LEU A 17 -0.41 -4.15 0.54
CA LEU A 17 -0.33 -3.60 -0.82
C LEU A 17 -1.63 -2.94 -1.28
N GLU A 18 -2.79 -3.41 -0.83
CA GLU A 18 -4.07 -2.75 -1.10
C GLU A 18 -4.11 -1.35 -0.47
N TYR A 19 -3.70 -1.21 0.78
CA TYR A 19 -3.62 0.10 1.43
C TYR A 19 -2.58 1.02 0.78
N VAL A 20 -1.44 0.48 0.34
CA VAL A 20 -0.43 1.22 -0.42
C VAL A 20 -0.97 1.64 -1.79
N ALA A 21 -1.69 0.76 -2.49
CA ALA A 21 -2.30 1.06 -3.78
C ALA A 21 -3.37 2.15 -3.65
N ILE A 22 -4.17 2.13 -2.58
CA ILE A 22 -5.13 3.19 -2.25
C ILE A 22 -4.36 4.50 -1.98
N ALA A 23 -3.34 4.47 -1.12
CA ALA A 23 -2.53 5.65 -0.82
C ALA A 23 -1.90 6.25 -2.09
N ARG A 24 -1.48 5.40 -3.03
CA ARG A 24 -0.94 5.79 -4.34
C ARG A 24 -2.02 6.28 -5.30
N GLU A 25 -3.21 5.69 -5.33
CA GLU A 25 -4.35 6.17 -6.12
C GLU A 25 -4.72 7.60 -5.71
N TYR A 26 -4.81 7.86 -4.40
CA TYR A 26 -5.12 9.20 -3.90
C TYR A 26 -3.92 10.15 -3.98
N GLY A 27 -2.70 9.66 -3.76
CA GLY A 27 -1.47 10.45 -3.84
C GLY A 27 -1.09 10.86 -5.26
N SER A 28 -1.25 9.98 -6.24
CA SER A 28 -0.98 10.27 -7.66
C SER A 28 -1.96 11.30 -8.23
N ARG A 29 -3.20 11.38 -7.71
CA ARG A 29 -4.14 12.48 -8.03
C ARG A 29 -3.69 13.85 -7.52
N LEU A 30 -2.68 13.91 -6.65
CA LEU A 30 -2.04 15.14 -6.16
C LEU A 30 -0.82 15.54 -7.02
N VAL A 31 -0.43 14.69 -7.97
CA VAL A 31 0.48 15.04 -9.06
C VAL A 31 -0.36 15.82 -10.05
N GLY A 32 -0.38 17.14 -9.92
CA GLY A 32 -1.01 18.01 -10.91
C GLY A 32 -0.45 17.70 -12.30
N ASP A 33 -1.34 17.73 -13.31
CA ASP A 33 -1.00 17.51 -14.72
C ASP A 33 0.28 18.28 -15.08
N GLU A 34 1.20 17.60 -15.76
CA GLU A 34 2.30 18.27 -16.41
C GLU A 34 1.71 19.20 -17.47
N ASP A 35 1.95 20.50 -17.34
CA ASP A 35 1.74 21.45 -18.42
C ASP A 35 2.50 20.93 -19.64
N SER A 36 1.76 20.29 -20.54
CA SER A 36 2.30 19.77 -21.79
C SER A 36 2.81 20.97 -22.57
N THR A 37 4.13 21.15 -22.56
CA THR A 37 4.76 22.21 -23.34
C THR A 37 4.71 21.75 -24.79
N GLN A 38 3.59 22.01 -25.48
CA GLN A 38 3.43 21.68 -26.89
C GLN A 38 4.47 22.48 -27.71
N GLU A 39 5.23 21.78 -28.56
CA GLU A 39 6.08 22.43 -29.56
C GLU A 39 5.19 23.17 -30.58
N ILE A 40 5.42 24.48 -30.70
CA ILE A 40 4.48 25.42 -31.34
C ILE A 40 4.73 25.49 -32.86
N PRO A 41 3.73 25.18 -33.72
CA PRO A 41 3.78 25.53 -35.13
C PRO A 41 3.67 27.06 -35.32
N ARG A 42 4.52 27.66 -36.16
CA ARG A 42 4.46 29.10 -36.41
C ARG A 42 3.16 29.48 -37.12
N TYR A 43 2.63 30.67 -36.81
CA TYR A 43 1.51 31.39 -37.45
C TYR A 43 0.09 31.24 -36.87
N GLU A 44 -0.11 30.62 -35.71
CA GLU A 44 -1.36 30.75 -34.95
C GLU A 44 -1.23 31.81 -33.83
N GLY A 45 -2.31 32.55 -33.58
CA GLY A 45 -2.38 33.51 -32.46
C GLY A 45 -2.43 32.75 -31.13
N LEU A 46 -1.69 33.24 -30.13
CA LEU A 46 -1.55 32.61 -28.82
C LEU A 46 -2.53 33.22 -27.81
N ASP A 47 -3.33 32.37 -27.18
CA ASP A 47 -3.92 32.70 -25.89
C ASP A 47 -2.82 32.57 -24.83
N TYR A 48 -2.40 33.69 -24.26
CA TYR A 48 -1.54 33.68 -23.08
C TYR A 48 -2.40 33.47 -21.85
N GLU A 49 -2.25 32.30 -21.22
CA GLU A 49 -2.80 32.11 -19.89
C GLU A 49 -1.93 32.88 -18.91
N PHE A 50 -2.47 34.01 -18.43
CA PHE A 50 -1.84 34.75 -17.34
C PHE A 50 -2.07 33.94 -16.07
N SER A 51 -1.05 33.19 -15.65
CA SER A 51 -1.04 32.59 -14.31
C SER A 51 -1.23 33.70 -13.28
N ASP A 52 -1.94 33.40 -12.20
CA ASP A 52 -2.08 34.33 -11.09
C ASP A 52 -0.68 34.81 -10.63
N LYS A 53 -0.57 36.02 -10.09
CA LYS A 53 0.75 36.62 -9.70
C LYS A 53 1.56 35.68 -8.78
N TYR A 54 0.85 34.78 -8.10
CA TYR A 54 1.38 33.74 -7.27
C TYR A 54 0.81 32.40 -7.75
N ASP A 55 1.68 31.51 -8.21
CA ASP A 55 1.32 30.16 -8.67
C ASP A 55 1.01 29.24 -7.47
N TYR A 56 -0.15 29.46 -6.85
CA TYR A 56 -0.58 28.69 -5.68
C TYR A 56 -1.26 27.36 -6.08
N PRO A 57 -1.17 26.34 -5.23
CA PRO A 57 -1.98 25.14 -5.40
C PRO A 57 -3.48 25.45 -5.18
N GLY A 58 -4.36 24.71 -5.84
CA GLY A 58 -5.81 24.80 -5.63
C GLY A 58 -6.24 24.50 -4.19
N PHE A 59 -5.50 23.65 -3.48
CA PHE A 59 -5.57 23.57 -2.02
C PHE A 59 -4.23 23.16 -1.39
N TRP A 60 -4.04 23.50 -0.12
CA TRP A 60 -2.91 23.06 0.67
C TRP A 60 -3.25 22.98 2.16
N PHE A 61 -3.47 21.77 2.66
CA PHE A 61 -3.55 21.47 4.07
C PHE A 61 -2.13 21.26 4.62
N LYS A 62 -1.62 22.25 5.34
CA LYS A 62 -0.27 22.20 5.90
C LYS A 62 -0.15 21.17 7.01
N ASN A 63 -1.14 21.11 7.89
CA ASN A 63 -1.18 20.20 9.04
C ASN A 63 -2.59 19.66 9.20
N ILE A 64 -2.70 18.35 9.35
CA ILE A 64 -3.90 17.62 9.75
C ILE A 64 -3.53 16.80 10.97
N GLU A 65 -4.11 17.13 12.11
CA GLU A 65 -3.97 16.34 13.32
C GLU A 65 -5.06 15.27 13.36
N LEU A 66 -4.66 14.05 13.69
CA LEU A 66 -5.51 12.87 13.75
C LEU A 66 -5.51 12.34 15.18
N SER A 67 -6.67 11.95 15.68
CA SER A 67 -6.77 11.20 16.94
C SER A 67 -7.99 10.30 16.91
N GLY A 68 -7.91 9.15 17.55
CA GLY A 68 -9.04 8.24 17.64
C GLY A 68 -8.69 6.96 18.39
N ARG A 69 -9.64 6.03 18.43
CA ARG A 69 -9.46 4.71 19.01
C ARG A 69 -9.85 3.65 17.99
N THR A 70 -9.01 2.65 17.81
CA THR A 70 -9.28 1.53 16.90
C THR A 70 -10.29 0.56 17.51
N LYS A 71 -10.80 -0.39 16.70
CA LYS A 71 -11.65 -1.49 17.21
C LYS A 71 -10.90 -2.46 18.14
N SER A 72 -9.57 -2.42 18.13
CA SER A 72 -8.70 -3.21 19.00
C SER A 72 -8.24 -2.41 20.22
N ASP A 73 -8.96 -1.34 20.57
CA ASP A 73 -8.71 -0.46 21.72
C ASP A 73 -7.33 0.25 21.74
N ILE A 74 -6.61 0.25 20.62
CA ILE A 74 -5.41 1.07 20.43
C ILE A 74 -5.84 2.52 20.26
N ASP A 75 -5.38 3.40 21.15
CA ASP A 75 -5.49 4.84 21.01
C ASP A 75 -4.47 5.32 19.99
N ILE A 76 -4.93 5.99 18.94
CA ILE A 76 -4.10 6.51 17.85
C ILE A 76 -4.07 8.03 17.89
N SER A 77 -2.91 8.59 17.55
CA SER A 77 -2.67 10.02 17.40
C SER A 77 -1.59 10.25 16.37
N GLY A 78 -1.68 11.32 15.59
CA GLY A 78 -0.68 11.59 14.59
C GLY A 78 -0.93 12.87 13.83
N MET A 79 -0.07 13.09 12.84
CA MET A 79 -0.15 14.24 11.98
C MET A 79 0.13 13.84 10.53
N VAL A 80 -0.63 14.44 9.62
CA VAL A 80 -0.33 14.43 8.19
C VAL A 80 -0.03 15.87 7.78
N THR A 81 1.05 16.07 7.03
CA THR A 81 1.50 17.38 6.60
C THR A 81 1.50 17.50 5.09
N ASN A 82 1.30 18.72 4.62
CA ASN A 82 1.45 19.13 3.23
C ASN A 82 0.58 18.38 2.20
N ILE A 83 -0.64 17.98 2.57
CA ILE A 83 -1.61 17.50 1.59
C ILE A 83 -1.99 18.67 0.68
N SER A 84 -1.57 18.62 -0.58
CA SER A 84 -1.79 19.68 -1.56
C SER A 84 -2.19 19.13 -2.91
N SER A 85 -2.96 19.91 -3.68
CA SER A 85 -3.30 19.59 -5.07
C SER A 85 -2.10 19.62 -6.03
N SER A 86 -0.95 20.18 -5.61
CA SER A 86 0.28 20.15 -6.40
C SER A 86 1.50 20.32 -5.49
N GLN A 87 2.27 19.24 -5.31
CA GLN A 87 3.53 19.30 -4.56
C GLN A 87 4.56 20.21 -5.26
N LYS A 88 4.59 20.25 -6.60
CA LYS A 88 5.48 21.12 -7.37
C LYS A 88 5.29 22.61 -7.00
N LYS A 89 4.05 23.03 -6.74
CA LYS A 89 3.72 24.40 -6.33
C LYS A 89 4.02 24.69 -4.86
N THR A 90 3.85 23.71 -3.97
CA THR A 90 4.17 23.87 -2.54
C THR A 90 5.65 23.72 -2.23
N GLY A 91 6.39 22.97 -3.06
CA GLY A 91 7.78 22.60 -2.82
C GLY A 91 7.96 21.58 -1.68
N GLU A 92 6.87 20.95 -1.23
CA GLU A 92 6.85 20.13 -0.01
C GLU A 92 6.19 18.77 -0.27
N PRO A 93 6.83 17.66 0.15
CA PRO A 93 6.24 16.33 0.06
C PRO A 93 5.18 16.12 1.15
N VAL A 94 4.27 15.17 0.92
CA VAL A 94 3.31 14.75 1.94
C VAL A 94 4.01 13.83 2.92
N LYS A 95 3.89 14.11 4.22
CA LYS A 95 4.44 13.25 5.29
C LYS A 95 3.35 12.89 6.28
N PHE A 96 3.35 11.67 6.77
CA PHE A 96 2.49 11.24 7.86
C PHE A 96 3.30 10.53 8.94
N ASP A 97 2.96 10.81 10.18
CA ASP A 97 3.52 10.21 11.38
C ASP A 97 2.34 9.91 12.31
N ILE A 98 2.06 8.62 12.50
CA ILE A 98 0.93 8.14 13.27
C ILE A 98 1.46 7.16 14.30
N ASN A 99 1.16 7.43 15.56
CA ASN A 99 1.50 6.58 16.68
C ASN A 99 0.24 6.11 17.38
N GLY A 100 0.30 4.91 17.95
CA GLY A 100 -0.77 4.39 18.77
C GLY A 100 -0.28 3.47 19.85
N THR A 101 -0.98 3.47 20.97
CA THR A 101 -0.70 2.64 22.13
C THR A 101 -1.99 2.15 22.78
N ASP A 102 -1.98 0.98 23.40
CA ASP A 102 -3.09 0.52 24.25
C ASP A 102 -2.65 0.35 25.73
N GLU A 103 -3.58 -0.07 26.58
CA GLU A 103 -3.32 -0.33 28.00
C GLU A 103 -2.40 -1.53 28.27
N ASN A 104 -2.18 -2.39 27.27
CA ASN A 104 -1.35 -3.59 27.35
C ASN A 104 0.06 -3.37 26.76
N GLU A 105 0.48 -2.11 26.60
CA GLU A 105 1.76 -1.72 26.00
C GLU A 105 1.93 -2.17 24.54
N VAL A 106 0.83 -2.46 23.84
CA VAL A 106 0.86 -2.65 22.39
C VAL A 106 1.19 -1.31 21.76
N ALA A 107 2.20 -1.27 20.89
CA ALA A 107 2.62 -0.06 20.19
C ALA A 107 2.46 -0.21 18.68
N LEU A 108 1.97 0.84 18.04
CA LEU A 108 1.83 0.97 16.60
C LEU A 108 2.47 2.28 16.17
N THR A 109 3.40 2.24 15.22
CA THR A 109 3.94 3.42 14.56
C THR A 109 3.80 3.22 13.05
N VAL A 110 3.27 4.23 12.38
CA VAL A 110 3.09 4.26 10.93
C VAL A 110 3.62 5.59 10.43
N ASN A 111 4.73 5.53 9.71
CA ASN A 111 5.42 6.68 9.15
C ASN A 111 5.47 6.55 7.63
N GLY A 112 5.44 7.67 6.93
CA GLY A 112 5.73 7.66 5.51
C GLY A 112 5.81 9.02 4.87
N GLU A 113 6.33 9.00 3.65
CA GLU A 113 6.55 10.16 2.81
C GLU A 113 6.13 9.82 1.38
N LEU A 114 5.32 10.69 0.78
CA LEU A 114 4.99 10.67 -0.64
C LEU A 114 5.64 11.89 -1.28
N ASN A 115 6.72 11.68 -2.03
CA ASN A 115 7.50 12.73 -2.66
C ASN A 115 7.37 12.64 -4.19
N TYR A 116 6.64 13.59 -4.74
CA TYR A 116 6.40 13.76 -6.19
C TYR A 116 7.06 15.05 -6.72
N LEU A 117 8.08 15.57 -6.02
CA LEU A 117 8.80 16.78 -6.42
C LEU A 117 9.84 16.50 -7.52
N GLU A 118 10.38 15.27 -7.55
CA GLU A 118 11.39 14.83 -8.52
C GLU A 118 10.73 14.18 -9.76
N GLU A 119 11.49 14.06 -10.85
CA GLU A 119 11.06 13.33 -12.06
C GLU A 119 10.76 11.86 -11.78
N GLU A 120 11.48 11.26 -10.82
CA GLU A 120 11.20 9.93 -10.28
C GLU A 120 10.48 10.07 -8.94
N PRO A 121 9.16 9.81 -8.88
CA PRO A 121 8.42 9.72 -7.63
C PRO A 121 9.08 8.79 -6.63
N ARG A 122 9.20 9.23 -5.37
CA ARG A 122 9.71 8.45 -4.26
C ARG A 122 8.65 8.34 -3.18
N GLU A 123 8.30 7.12 -2.80
CA GLU A 123 7.36 6.85 -1.73
C GLU A 123 8.06 5.95 -0.71
N SER A 124 7.91 6.29 0.58
CA SER A 124 8.46 5.47 1.67
C SER A 124 7.39 5.25 2.74
N PHE A 125 7.34 4.02 3.24
CA PHE A 125 6.41 3.60 4.28
C PHE A 125 7.17 2.75 5.30
N ASN A 126 7.02 3.08 6.57
CA ASN A 126 7.53 2.29 7.68
C ASN A 126 6.38 2.01 8.66
N VAL A 127 6.20 0.74 9.01
CA VAL A 127 5.22 0.29 10.00
C VAL A 127 5.94 -0.53 11.06
N ASN A 128 5.77 -0.16 12.32
CA ASN A 128 6.14 -0.97 13.47
C ASN A 128 4.87 -1.28 14.25
N TYR A 129 4.60 -2.56 14.49
CA TYR A 129 3.52 -3.01 15.34
C TYR A 129 4.05 -4.05 16.32
N SER A 130 4.06 -3.74 17.61
CA SER A 130 4.74 -4.55 18.62
C SER A 130 3.89 -4.74 19.87
N GLY A 131 4.18 -5.82 20.61
CA GLY A 131 3.53 -6.13 21.89
C GLY A 131 2.20 -6.86 21.78
N PHE A 132 1.69 -7.10 20.56
CA PHE A 132 0.39 -7.74 20.38
C PHE A 132 0.40 -9.21 20.82
N THR A 133 -0.70 -9.65 21.44
CA THR A 133 -0.82 -11.01 21.98
C THR A 133 -0.99 -12.04 20.87
N LEU A 134 -0.27 -13.15 21.00
CA LEU A 134 -0.36 -14.30 20.09
C LEU A 134 -1.16 -15.46 20.68
N SER A 135 -1.82 -15.27 21.83
CA SER A 135 -2.62 -16.33 22.45
C SER A 135 -3.73 -16.81 21.52
N LYS A 136 -3.81 -18.13 21.33
CA LYS A 136 -4.67 -18.86 20.38
C LYS A 136 -4.35 -18.60 18.91
N ALA A 137 -3.30 -17.84 18.59
CA ALA A 137 -2.87 -17.67 17.23
C ALA A 137 -2.25 -18.97 16.70
N ARG A 138 -2.47 -19.24 15.42
CA ARG A 138 -1.73 -20.27 14.68
C ARG A 138 -0.66 -19.58 13.86
N ILE A 139 0.58 -20.01 14.06
CA ILE A 139 1.73 -19.38 13.41
C ILE A 139 1.78 -19.79 11.92
N SER A 140 1.30 -20.99 11.58
CA SER A 140 1.30 -21.51 10.22
C SER A 140 -0.01 -22.26 9.91
N PRO A 141 -0.53 -22.17 8.68
CA PRO A 141 -1.65 -22.99 8.23
C PRO A 141 -1.24 -24.43 7.87
N SER A 142 0.05 -24.78 7.94
CA SER A 142 0.53 -26.11 7.60
C SER A 142 0.02 -27.17 8.58
N ASP A 143 -0.39 -28.33 8.06
CA ASP A 143 -0.71 -29.52 8.85
C ASP A 143 0.47 -30.03 9.69
N LEU A 144 1.69 -29.57 9.40
CA LEU A 144 2.90 -29.88 10.16
C LEU A 144 3.08 -28.97 11.39
N LEU A 145 2.36 -27.84 11.45
CA LEU A 145 2.33 -26.88 12.53
C LEU A 145 0.89 -26.54 12.97
N PRO A 146 0.04 -27.53 13.30
CA PRO A 146 -1.36 -27.27 13.64
C PRO A 146 -1.54 -26.69 15.05
N TYR A 147 -0.44 -26.41 15.76
CA TYR A 147 -0.44 -26.06 17.18
C TYR A 147 -0.77 -24.59 17.38
N GLU A 148 -1.79 -24.34 18.20
CA GLU A 148 -2.10 -23.00 18.68
C GLU A 148 -1.09 -22.57 19.74
N LEU A 149 -0.87 -21.27 19.83
CA LEU A 149 -0.07 -20.69 20.89
C LEU A 149 -0.90 -20.54 22.17
N LYS A 150 -0.39 -21.05 23.28
CA LYS A 150 -0.91 -20.79 24.62
C LYS A 150 -0.53 -19.38 25.09
N THR A 151 0.69 -18.96 24.79
CA THR A 151 1.21 -17.60 25.06
C THR A 151 2.12 -17.15 23.92
N GLY A 152 2.33 -15.84 23.81
CA GLY A 152 3.33 -15.24 22.94
C GLY A 152 3.05 -13.76 22.74
N GLN A 153 4.10 -13.02 22.38
CA GLN A 153 4.02 -11.63 21.95
C GLN A 153 4.59 -11.51 20.54
N GLY A 154 3.91 -10.75 19.69
CA GLY A 154 4.31 -10.50 18.32
C GLY A 154 4.93 -9.12 18.14
N GLU A 155 5.81 -9.04 17.16
CA GLU A 155 6.42 -7.83 16.64
C GLU A 155 6.43 -7.94 15.10
N LEU A 156 6.01 -6.88 14.44
CA LEU A 156 5.96 -6.75 12.99
C LEU A 156 6.62 -5.43 12.60
N ASN A 157 7.64 -5.52 11.76
CA ASN A 157 8.29 -4.38 11.14
C ASN A 157 8.09 -4.50 9.62
N VAL A 158 7.62 -3.44 8.99
CA VAL A 158 7.47 -3.35 7.54
C VAL A 158 8.18 -2.10 7.07
N ASP A 159 9.11 -2.28 6.14
CA ASP A 159 9.75 -1.22 5.40
C ASP A 159 9.37 -1.37 3.93
N MET A 160 8.98 -0.27 3.29
CA MET A 160 8.68 -0.24 1.87
C MET A 160 9.19 1.05 1.27
N ASN A 161 9.91 0.91 0.17
CA ASN A 161 10.35 2.00 -0.68
C ASN A 161 9.86 1.74 -2.10
N ILE A 162 9.29 2.76 -2.70
CA ILE A 162 8.85 2.76 -4.08
C ILE A 162 9.55 3.90 -4.80
N ILE A 163 10.22 3.59 -5.91
CA ILE A 163 10.82 4.58 -6.80
C ILE A 163 10.21 4.34 -8.17
N ASP A 164 9.32 5.23 -8.60
CA ASP A 164 8.47 5.06 -9.79
C ASP A 164 7.73 3.70 -9.79
N LYS A 165 8.24 2.71 -10.54
CA LYS A 165 7.65 1.35 -10.65
C LYS A 165 8.42 0.31 -9.85
N ARG A 166 9.58 0.67 -9.30
CA ARG A 166 10.41 -0.23 -8.51
C ARG A 166 9.90 -0.29 -7.08
N ILE A 167 9.64 -1.49 -6.60
CA ILE A 167 9.25 -1.79 -5.23
C ILE A 167 10.42 -2.51 -4.57
N ASP A 168 10.77 -2.06 -3.37
CA ASP A 168 11.70 -2.71 -2.46
C ASP A 168 11.08 -2.71 -1.06
N SER A 169 10.72 -3.89 -0.58
CA SER A 169 10.02 -4.05 0.69
C SER A 169 10.62 -5.18 1.52
N ARG A 170 10.66 -4.94 2.82
CA ARG A 170 11.10 -5.88 3.84
C ARG A 170 10.04 -5.98 4.93
N ILE A 171 9.73 -7.21 5.31
CA ILE A 171 8.81 -7.52 6.40
C ILE A 171 9.55 -8.42 7.38
N ASP A 172 9.73 -7.97 8.62
CA ASP A 172 10.26 -8.78 9.69
C ASP A 172 9.15 -9.05 10.71
N TYR A 173 8.86 -10.32 10.94
CA TYR A 173 7.91 -10.80 11.93
C TYR A 173 8.65 -11.60 13.00
N LEU A 174 8.40 -11.25 14.25
CA LEU A 174 9.10 -11.81 15.40
C LEU A 174 8.10 -12.15 16.50
N ALA A 175 7.93 -13.43 16.77
CA ALA A 175 7.17 -13.94 17.89
C ALA A 175 8.14 -14.31 19.03
N LYS A 176 7.95 -13.73 20.21
CA LYS A 176 8.77 -13.97 21.42
C LYS A 176 7.92 -14.53 22.56
N ASN A 177 8.58 -15.16 23.52
CA ASN A 177 7.94 -15.75 24.71
C ASN A 177 6.81 -16.73 24.34
N ILE A 178 7.01 -17.47 23.23
CA ILE A 178 5.97 -18.35 22.71
C ILE A 178 5.91 -19.64 23.53
N SER A 179 4.70 -20.14 23.74
CA SER A 179 4.47 -21.49 24.21
C SER A 179 3.32 -22.11 23.45
N PHE A 180 3.48 -23.36 23.02
CA PHE A 180 2.47 -24.05 22.22
C PHE A 180 1.50 -24.82 23.12
N ASP A 181 0.23 -24.83 22.74
CA ASP A 181 -0.78 -25.70 23.33
C ASP A 181 -0.76 -27.07 22.64
N PHE A 182 0.02 -28.00 23.21
CA PHE A 182 0.07 -29.38 22.73
C PHE A 182 -1.05 -30.26 23.29
N GLU A 183 -1.78 -29.81 24.31
CA GLU A 183 -2.87 -30.58 24.91
C GLU A 183 -4.06 -30.63 23.95
N ALA A 184 -4.39 -29.49 23.33
CA ALA A 184 -5.44 -29.38 22.33
C ALA A 184 -5.18 -30.24 21.07
N ALA A 185 -3.92 -30.52 20.75
CA ALA A 185 -3.54 -31.23 19.52
C ALA A 185 -3.48 -32.77 19.65
N GLY A 186 -3.71 -33.32 20.84
CA GLY A 186 -3.69 -34.77 21.08
C GLY A 186 -2.29 -35.39 20.99
N GLN A 187 -2.18 -36.73 20.95
CA GLN A 187 -0.90 -37.43 20.87
C GLN A 187 -0.32 -37.44 19.44
N PRO A 188 1.02 -37.34 19.26
CA PRO A 188 1.63 -37.43 17.94
C PRO A 188 1.29 -38.75 17.26
N LYS A 189 0.88 -38.71 15.98
CA LYS A 189 0.45 -39.90 15.24
C LYS A 189 1.61 -40.76 14.77
N ASN A 190 2.79 -40.18 14.64
CA ASN A 190 3.99 -40.88 14.18
C ASN A 190 5.26 -40.25 14.79
N ARG A 191 6.39 -40.94 14.60
CA ARG A 191 7.70 -40.51 15.13
C ARG A 191 8.15 -39.16 14.58
N ILE A 192 7.81 -38.84 13.33
CA ILE A 192 8.15 -37.56 12.70
C ILE A 192 7.40 -36.42 13.38
N GLU A 193 6.10 -36.58 13.64
CA GLU A 193 5.28 -35.59 14.35
C GLU A 193 5.76 -35.37 15.78
N SER A 194 6.18 -36.43 16.47
CA SER A 194 6.76 -36.30 17.82
C SER A 194 8.08 -35.51 17.82
N LEU A 195 8.94 -35.70 16.82
CA LEU A 195 10.20 -34.97 16.70
C LEU A 195 9.97 -33.50 16.40
N ILE A 196 9.05 -33.22 15.46
CA ILE A 196 8.62 -31.88 15.10
C ILE A 196 8.08 -31.17 16.36
N ARG A 197 7.13 -31.79 17.06
CA ARG A 197 6.54 -31.26 18.30
C ARG A 197 7.61 -30.92 19.34
N ASN A 198 8.57 -31.81 19.55
CA ASN A 198 9.64 -31.58 20.53
C ASN A 198 10.55 -30.41 20.14
N ALA A 199 10.94 -30.31 18.85
CA ALA A 199 11.81 -29.25 18.38
C ALA A 199 11.16 -27.85 18.44
N ILE A 200 9.87 -27.79 18.10
CA ILE A 200 9.10 -26.54 18.19
C ILE A 200 8.76 -26.22 19.65
N GLY A 201 8.45 -27.22 20.47
CA GLY A 201 8.16 -27.05 21.89
C GLY A 201 9.33 -26.54 22.71
N SER A 202 10.57 -26.76 22.25
CA SER A 202 11.77 -26.18 22.87
C SER A 202 12.09 -24.76 22.42
N THR A 203 11.29 -24.19 21.52
CA THR A 203 11.52 -22.86 20.95
C THR A 203 10.67 -21.82 21.66
N ASP A 204 11.32 -20.74 22.09
CA ASP A 204 10.71 -19.57 22.72
C ASP A 204 10.57 -18.36 21.77
N GLN A 205 11.17 -18.45 20.57
CA GLN A 205 11.14 -17.41 19.55
C GLN A 205 11.01 -17.93 18.12
N ILE A 206 10.12 -17.31 17.34
CA ILE A 206 10.04 -17.51 15.89
C ILE A 206 10.34 -16.18 15.18
N ASP A 207 11.25 -16.24 14.23
CA ASP A 207 11.70 -15.13 13.40
C ASP A 207 11.42 -15.47 11.94
N VAL A 208 10.72 -14.58 11.25
CA VAL A 208 10.41 -14.66 9.83
C VAL A 208 10.72 -13.34 9.15
N ALA A 209 11.57 -13.37 8.13
CA ALA A 209 11.87 -12.23 7.29
C ALA A 209 11.40 -12.51 5.86
N ALA A 210 10.62 -11.59 5.28
CA ALA A 210 10.24 -11.61 3.87
C ALA A 210 10.84 -10.38 3.15
N LEU A 211 11.48 -10.62 2.01
CA LEU A 211 11.97 -9.58 1.11
C LEU A 211 11.15 -9.65 -0.17
N ILE A 212 10.55 -8.54 -0.56
CA ILE A 212 9.76 -8.41 -1.78
C ILE A 212 10.36 -7.30 -2.64
N ASP A 213 10.74 -7.64 -3.86
CA ASP A 213 11.38 -6.70 -4.76
C ASP A 213 11.09 -7.02 -6.24
N ASN A 214 11.11 -6.02 -7.11
CA ASN A 214 11.01 -6.19 -8.56
C ASN A 214 12.18 -5.56 -9.33
N VAL A 215 13.34 -5.41 -8.66
CA VAL A 215 14.52 -4.69 -9.20
C VAL A 215 15.02 -5.31 -10.51
N ASP A 216 14.97 -6.63 -10.63
CA ASP A 216 15.53 -7.40 -11.75
C ASP A 216 14.45 -8.02 -12.66
N GLY A 217 13.21 -7.53 -12.64
CA GLY A 217 12.13 -8.01 -13.51
C GLY A 217 10.81 -8.28 -12.77
N PRO A 218 10.22 -9.50 -12.86
CA PRO A 218 8.96 -9.80 -12.18
C PRO A 218 9.13 -9.74 -10.66
N LEU A 219 8.02 -9.57 -9.94
CA LEU A 219 8.00 -9.52 -8.48
C LEU A 219 8.65 -10.80 -7.90
N ARG A 220 9.67 -10.61 -7.07
CA ARG A 220 10.38 -11.68 -6.36
C ARG A 220 10.04 -11.60 -4.88
N VAL A 221 9.69 -12.74 -4.31
CA VAL A 221 9.44 -12.88 -2.87
C VAL A 221 10.42 -13.90 -2.32
N ARG A 222 11.20 -13.49 -1.32
CA ARG A 222 12.16 -14.35 -0.61
C ARG A 222 11.78 -14.39 0.87
N VAL A 223 11.47 -15.58 1.39
CA VAL A 223 11.08 -15.78 2.79
C VAL A 223 12.12 -16.62 3.50
N ARG A 224 12.64 -16.12 4.63
CA ARG A 224 13.55 -16.83 5.53
C ARG A 224 12.88 -16.98 6.90
N SER A 225 12.97 -18.15 7.52
CA SER A 225 12.50 -18.34 8.90
C SER A 225 13.44 -19.26 9.67
N ASN A 226 13.62 -18.99 10.97
CA ASN A 226 14.35 -19.89 11.88
C ASN A 226 13.64 -21.23 12.10
N VAL A 227 12.35 -21.31 11.78
CA VAL A 227 11.57 -22.55 11.89
C VAL A 227 12.10 -23.61 10.95
N ASP A 228 12.59 -23.24 9.76
CA ASP A 228 13.19 -24.21 8.84
C ASP A 228 14.38 -24.95 9.46
N ASP A 229 15.20 -24.22 10.21
CA ASP A 229 16.35 -24.78 10.89
C ASP A 229 15.92 -25.69 12.03
N LEU A 230 14.86 -25.32 12.78
CA LEU A 230 14.27 -26.18 13.82
C LEU A 230 13.79 -27.51 13.23
N PHE A 231 13.04 -27.46 12.13
CA PHE A 231 12.57 -28.66 11.43
C PHE A 231 13.72 -29.48 10.86
N MET A 232 14.69 -28.84 10.21
CA MET A 232 15.81 -29.53 9.60
C MET A 232 16.73 -30.19 10.61
N ASN A 233 16.95 -29.55 11.76
CA ASN A 233 17.71 -30.13 12.85
C ASN A 233 16.98 -31.32 13.49
N ALA A 234 15.66 -31.24 13.66
CA ALA A 234 14.84 -32.34 14.15
C ALA A 234 14.89 -33.56 13.21
N LEU A 235 14.84 -33.33 11.90
CA LEU A 235 14.87 -34.39 10.88
C LEU A 235 16.28 -34.98 10.70
N LYS A 236 17.35 -34.17 10.74
CA LYS A 236 18.75 -34.65 10.63
C LYS A 236 19.12 -35.61 11.75
N GLN A 237 18.54 -35.47 12.94
CA GLN A 237 18.75 -36.38 14.05
C GLN A 237 18.17 -37.79 13.80
N THR A 238 17.36 -37.97 12.75
CA THR A 238 16.70 -39.24 12.41
C THR A 238 17.03 -39.62 10.97
N VAL A 239 18.23 -40.17 10.72
CA VAL A 239 18.66 -40.58 9.38
C VAL A 239 17.97 -41.89 8.97
N SER A 240 16.80 -41.79 8.31
CA SER A 240 16.06 -42.92 7.71
C SER A 240 15.45 -42.54 6.35
N GLN A 241 15.23 -43.53 5.46
CA GLN A 241 14.61 -43.35 4.14
C GLN A 241 13.23 -42.65 4.17
N GLU A 242 12.52 -42.74 5.30
CA GLU A 242 11.25 -42.02 5.54
C GLU A 242 11.43 -40.49 5.55
N VAL A 243 12.62 -39.99 5.91
CA VAL A 243 12.92 -38.55 5.93
C VAL A 243 13.07 -37.97 4.53
N GLU A 244 13.60 -38.70 3.55
CA GLU A 244 13.60 -38.25 2.15
C GLU A 244 12.17 -38.15 1.58
N ASN A 245 11.28 -39.06 1.97
CA ASN A 245 9.88 -39.00 1.58
C ASN A 245 9.15 -37.83 2.25
N ALA A 246 9.43 -37.56 3.53
CA ALA A 246 8.89 -36.40 4.23
C ALA A 246 9.42 -35.08 3.63
N LYS A 247 10.72 -34.98 3.35
CA LYS A 247 11.33 -33.81 2.72
C LYS A 247 10.72 -33.53 1.35
N ARG A 248 10.56 -34.56 0.51
CA ARG A 248 9.89 -34.44 -0.80
C ARG A 248 8.42 -34.04 -0.69
N LYS A 249 7.68 -34.58 0.29
CA LYS A 249 6.29 -34.17 0.53
C LYS A 249 6.18 -32.72 0.97
N ILE A 250 7.09 -32.26 1.83
CA ILE A 250 7.16 -30.86 2.25
C ILE A 250 7.43 -29.99 1.01
N GLU A 251 8.51 -30.26 0.27
CA GLU A 251 8.89 -29.52 -0.95
C GLU A 251 7.73 -29.46 -1.97
N ALA A 252 7.05 -30.58 -2.21
CA ALA A 252 5.90 -30.63 -3.12
C ALA A 252 4.70 -29.80 -2.62
N GLU A 253 4.39 -29.85 -1.33
CA GLU A 253 3.33 -29.02 -0.74
C GLU A 253 3.69 -27.53 -0.79
N VAL A 254 4.97 -27.17 -0.58
CA VAL A 254 5.46 -25.80 -0.78
C VAL A 254 5.21 -25.35 -2.20
N GLN A 255 5.64 -26.14 -3.18
CA GLN A 255 5.58 -25.80 -4.59
C GLN A 255 4.13 -25.52 -5.00
N LYS A 256 3.23 -26.43 -4.65
CA LYS A 256 1.79 -26.33 -4.95
C LYS A 256 1.13 -25.14 -4.28
N GLN A 257 1.49 -24.85 -3.02
CA GLN A 257 0.89 -23.76 -2.26
C GLN A 257 1.44 -22.37 -2.62
N VAL A 258 2.71 -22.29 -3.04
CA VAL A 258 3.32 -21.05 -3.55
C VAL A 258 2.82 -20.76 -4.97
N GLU A 259 2.69 -21.76 -5.83
CA GLU A 259 2.16 -21.59 -7.20
C GLU A 259 0.71 -21.11 -7.19
N GLY A 260 -0.18 -21.74 -6.39
CA GLY A 260 -1.58 -21.33 -6.32
C GLY A 260 -1.79 -19.92 -5.75
N LYS A 261 -0.93 -19.47 -4.82
CA LYS A 261 -0.97 -18.09 -4.29
C LYS A 261 -0.31 -17.08 -5.23
N LYS A 262 0.68 -17.49 -6.01
CA LYS A 262 1.25 -16.67 -7.08
C LYS A 262 0.21 -16.41 -8.16
N GLU A 263 -0.57 -17.42 -8.55
CA GLU A 263 -1.74 -17.24 -9.41
C GLU A 263 -2.76 -16.30 -8.77
N GLN A 264 -3.12 -16.47 -7.50
CA GLN A 264 -4.04 -15.55 -6.81
C GLN A 264 -3.51 -14.11 -6.72
N LEU A 265 -2.20 -13.92 -6.55
CA LEU A 265 -1.59 -12.59 -6.50
C LEU A 265 -1.55 -11.95 -7.90
N GLU A 266 -1.24 -12.71 -8.94
CA GLU A 266 -1.29 -12.25 -10.33
C GLU A 266 -2.74 -11.95 -10.77
N GLU A 267 -3.70 -12.77 -10.36
CA GLU A 267 -5.13 -12.58 -10.61
C GLU A 267 -5.66 -11.36 -9.85
N PHE A 268 -5.30 -11.20 -8.57
CA PHE A 268 -5.60 -10.00 -7.79
C PHE A 268 -4.97 -8.74 -8.38
N LYS A 269 -3.71 -8.83 -8.84
CA LYS A 269 -3.03 -7.73 -9.53
C LYS A 269 -3.76 -7.36 -10.82
N ALA A 270 -4.14 -8.34 -11.64
CA ALA A 270 -4.88 -8.12 -12.88
C ALA A 270 -6.27 -7.52 -12.62
N GLU A 271 -6.98 -8.01 -11.61
CA GLU A 271 -8.29 -7.50 -11.19
C GLU A 271 -8.19 -6.04 -10.72
N LYS A 272 -7.18 -5.71 -9.89
CA LYS A 272 -6.97 -4.34 -9.41
C LYS A 272 -6.45 -3.41 -10.50
N GLU A 273 -5.60 -3.86 -11.41
CA GLU A 273 -5.21 -3.08 -12.59
C GLU A 273 -6.42 -2.79 -13.50
N ALA A 274 -7.34 -3.75 -13.66
CA ALA A 274 -8.57 -3.56 -14.41
C ALA A 274 -9.55 -2.61 -13.69
N GLU A 275 -9.72 -2.73 -12.37
CA GLU A 275 -10.53 -1.82 -11.55
C GLU A 275 -9.98 -0.40 -11.62
N LEU A 276 -8.66 -0.23 -11.50
CA LEU A 276 -7.98 1.07 -11.61
C LEU A 276 -8.15 1.67 -13.00
N ARG A 277 -8.07 0.87 -14.07
CA ARG A 277 -8.36 1.35 -15.44
C ARG A 277 -9.80 1.81 -15.60
N GLN A 278 -10.77 1.04 -15.13
CA GLN A 278 -12.18 1.45 -15.20
C GLN A 278 -12.44 2.75 -14.44
N ARG A 279 -11.86 2.90 -13.23
CA ARG A 279 -11.96 4.15 -12.49
C ARG A 279 -11.27 5.31 -13.21
N TYR A 280 -10.13 5.07 -13.86
CA TYR A 280 -9.44 6.08 -14.65
C TYR A 280 -10.31 6.53 -15.83
N GLU A 281 -10.92 5.59 -16.56
CA GLU A 281 -11.86 5.88 -17.66
C GLU A 281 -13.11 6.62 -17.16
N GLU A 282 -13.69 6.24 -16.01
CA GLU A 282 -14.81 6.97 -15.40
C GLU A 282 -14.44 8.41 -14.99
N ILE A 283 -13.24 8.59 -14.42
CA ILE A 283 -12.74 9.92 -14.05
C ILE A 283 -12.50 10.75 -15.31
N GLN A 284 -11.91 10.16 -16.34
CA GLN A 284 -11.66 10.82 -17.63
C GLN A 284 -12.98 11.21 -18.31
N ALA A 285 -13.99 10.35 -18.29
CA ALA A 285 -15.33 10.66 -18.78
C ALA A 285 -16.00 11.80 -17.99
N LYS A 286 -15.85 11.83 -16.66
CA LYS A 286 -16.33 12.95 -15.82
C LYS A 286 -15.59 14.25 -16.10
N VAL A 287 -14.29 14.19 -16.36
CA VAL A 287 -13.49 15.35 -16.74
C VAL A 287 -13.92 15.88 -18.11
N GLU A 288 -14.14 15.02 -19.10
CA GLU A 288 -14.68 15.40 -20.41
C GLU A 288 -16.10 15.99 -20.33
N GLU A 289 -16.96 15.42 -19.47
CA GLU A 289 -18.30 15.95 -19.21
C GLU A 289 -18.23 17.36 -18.59
N GLN A 290 -17.35 17.56 -17.60
CA GLN A 290 -17.15 18.88 -17.01
C GLN A 290 -16.50 19.89 -17.99
N LEU A 291 -15.60 19.44 -18.86
CA LEU A 291 -15.03 20.26 -19.93
C LEU A 291 -16.13 20.75 -20.90
N LYS A 292 -17.05 19.87 -21.31
CA LYS A 292 -18.21 20.28 -22.14
C LYS A 292 -19.10 21.30 -21.43
N VAL A 293 -19.37 21.11 -20.13
CA VAL A 293 -20.14 22.09 -19.35
C VAL A 293 -19.43 23.44 -19.27
N VAL A 294 -18.10 23.45 -19.15
CA VAL A 294 -17.29 24.67 -19.16
C VAL A 294 -17.31 25.34 -20.54
N GLU A 295 -17.19 24.58 -21.63
CA GLU A 295 -17.28 25.11 -23.00
C GLU A 295 -18.67 25.70 -23.32
N GLU A 296 -19.74 25.03 -22.91
CA GLU A 296 -21.11 25.53 -23.05
C GLU A 296 -21.31 26.84 -22.27
N LYS A 297 -20.81 26.90 -21.03
CA LYS A 297 -20.83 28.14 -20.24
C LYS A 297 -19.97 29.25 -20.85
N LYS A 298 -18.85 28.91 -21.48
CA LYS A 298 -17.99 29.88 -22.18
C LYS A 298 -18.74 30.49 -23.37
N LYS A 299 -19.45 29.67 -24.16
CA LYS A 299 -20.34 30.15 -25.24
C LYS A 299 -21.48 31.02 -24.72
N GLU A 300 -22.16 30.62 -23.64
CA GLU A 300 -23.23 31.42 -23.03
C GLU A 300 -22.72 32.79 -22.55
N LEU A 301 -21.51 32.83 -21.98
CA LEU A 301 -20.87 34.06 -21.54
C LEU A 301 -20.44 34.95 -22.71
N GLU A 302 -19.97 34.38 -23.83
CA GLU A 302 -19.67 35.14 -25.05
C GLU A 302 -20.93 35.73 -25.68
N GLU A 303 -22.03 34.97 -25.74
CA GLU A 303 -23.32 35.45 -26.22
C GLU A 303 -23.84 36.60 -25.33
N ARG A 304 -23.81 36.43 -24.01
CA ARG A 304 -24.16 37.51 -23.06
C ARG A 304 -23.28 38.73 -23.19
N LYS A 305 -21.98 38.56 -23.41
CA LYS A 305 -21.06 39.68 -23.62
C LYS A 305 -21.42 40.46 -24.87
N LYS A 306 -21.77 39.76 -25.96
CA LYS A 306 -22.20 40.35 -27.22
C LYS A 306 -23.53 41.11 -27.07
N GLU A 307 -24.51 40.52 -26.38
CA GLU A 307 -25.77 41.19 -26.04
C GLU A 307 -25.56 42.46 -25.18
N LEU A 308 -24.65 42.40 -24.20
CA LEU A 308 -24.30 43.55 -23.38
C LEU A 308 -23.61 44.65 -24.19
N GLU A 309 -22.66 44.31 -25.06
CA GLU A 309 -21.98 45.24 -25.97
C GLU A 309 -22.98 45.92 -26.93
N ASP A 310 -23.91 45.16 -27.48
CA ASP A 310 -24.97 45.70 -28.35
C ASP A 310 -25.94 46.59 -27.55
N SER A 311 -26.35 46.20 -26.34
CA SER A 311 -27.20 47.04 -25.47
C SER A 311 -26.52 48.34 -25.03
N VAL A 312 -25.20 48.32 -24.86
CA VAL A 312 -24.40 49.49 -24.52
C VAL A 312 -24.24 50.40 -25.73
N LYS A 313 -24.00 49.86 -26.93
CA LYS A 313 -24.01 50.62 -28.19
C LYS A 313 -25.36 51.30 -28.43
N ASP A 314 -26.46 50.59 -28.20
CA ASP A 314 -27.81 51.14 -28.37
C ASP A 314 -28.10 52.25 -27.35
N LYS A 315 -27.71 52.08 -26.08
CA LYS A 315 -27.81 53.14 -25.06
C LYS A 315 -26.91 54.34 -25.32
N ILE A 316 -25.76 54.15 -25.97
CA ILE A 316 -24.86 55.23 -26.39
C ILE A 316 -25.46 55.97 -27.60
N LYS A 317 -26.05 55.26 -28.57
CA LYS A 317 -26.81 55.87 -29.68
C LYS A 317 -27.99 56.70 -29.18
N ASP A 318 -28.76 56.18 -28.22
CA ASP A 318 -29.90 56.89 -27.60
C ASP A 318 -29.49 58.13 -26.79
N LYS A 319 -28.29 58.14 -26.19
CA LYS A 319 -27.79 59.29 -25.42
C LYS A 319 -27.05 60.35 -26.24
N ILE A 320 -26.47 59.98 -27.39
CA ILE A 320 -25.65 60.90 -28.20
C ILE A 320 -26.42 61.46 -29.40
N GLY A 321 -27.51 60.83 -29.85
CA GLY A 321 -28.39 61.41 -30.86
C GLY A 321 -27.68 61.70 -32.20
N ILE A 322 -26.74 60.85 -32.60
CA ILE A 322 -26.09 60.93 -33.91
C ILE A 322 -25.98 59.52 -34.48
N ASP A 323 -26.70 59.29 -35.57
CA ASP A 323 -26.46 58.15 -36.47
C ASP A 323 -25.12 58.38 -37.16
N PHE A 324 -24.15 57.48 -36.93
CA PHE A 324 -23.23 56.86 -37.90
C PHE A 324 -22.33 55.85 -37.16
#